data_AF-A0A366D389-F1
#
_entry.id   AF-A0A366D389-F1
#
_cell.length_a   1.000
_cell.length_b   1.000
_cell.length_c   1.000
_cell.angle_alpha   90.00
_cell.angle_beta   90.00
_cell.angle_gamma   90.00
#
_symmetry.space_group_name_H-M   'P 1'
#
loop_
_entity.id
_entity.type
_entity.pdbx_description
1 polymer ?
#
loop_
_entity_poly.entity_id
_entity_poly.type
_entity_poly.pdbx_seq_one_letter_code
_entity_poly.pdbx_strand_id
1 'polypeptide(L)'
;MTPEQDAVLRDIQVQLRGPGLAGWPQLGTDAEGRHLTLVEGLAAALRRIGELEGDTEALRAEVAELRTEISELEATAAELAAEVGRLEGRRWPWPLSLVEGPAELIGAQLARLEALLPDLPGRAEAASAPNGRNSEN
;
A
#
# COMPACT_ATOMS: atom_id res chain seq x y z
N MET A 1 52.40 9.25 -31.61
CA MET A 1 51.00 9.03 -32.00
C MET A 1 50.86 9.47 -33.45
N THR A 2 50.16 8.68 -34.27
CA THR A 2 49.80 9.14 -35.62
C THR A 2 48.56 10.06 -35.52
N PRO A 3 48.38 11.01 -36.44
CA PRO A 3 47.18 11.87 -36.47
C PRO A 3 45.86 11.08 -36.51
N GLU A 4 45.87 9.93 -37.17
CA GLU A 4 44.72 9.01 -37.24
C GLU A 4 44.40 8.39 -35.88
N GLN A 5 45.42 7.97 -35.13
CA GLN A 5 45.22 7.42 -33.78
C GLN A 5 44.65 8.47 -32.83
N ASP A 6 45.14 9.71 -32.90
CA ASP A 6 44.63 10.81 -32.09
C ASP A 6 43.16 11.13 -32.43
N ALA A 7 42.79 11.05 -33.72
CA ALA A 7 41.40 11.23 -34.16
C ALA A 7 40.48 10.13 -33.61
N VAL A 8 40.90 8.87 -33.65
CA VAL A 8 40.14 7.73 -33.11
C VAL A 8 39.96 7.85 -31.60
N LEU A 9 41.03 8.18 -30.86
CA LEU A 9 40.94 8.36 -29.40
C LEU A 9 40.00 9.51 -29.03
N ARG A 10 40.02 10.60 -29.81
CA ARG A 10 39.10 11.72 -29.61
C ARG A 10 37.65 11.34 -29.88
N ASP A 11 37.39 10.56 -30.93
CA ASP A 11 36.04 10.05 -31.21
C ASP A 11 35.52 9.17 -30.08
N ILE A 12 36.33 8.22 -29.61
CA ILE A 12 35.99 7.35 -28.46
C ILE A 12 35.71 8.20 -27.21
N GLN A 13 36.54 9.20 -26.93
CA GLN A 13 36.33 10.11 -25.82
C GLN A 13 34.98 10.83 -25.94
N VAL A 14 34.65 11.37 -27.12
CA VAL A 14 33.38 12.07 -27.37
C VAL A 14 32.19 11.11 -27.20
N GLN A 15 32.27 9.90 -27.71
CA GLN A 15 31.22 8.89 -27.53
C GLN A 15 30.99 8.62 -26.03
N LEU A 16 32.05 8.28 -25.29
CA LEU A 16 31.93 7.86 -23.90
C LEU A 16 31.63 9.00 -22.92
N ARG A 17 32.12 10.22 -23.20
CA ARG A 17 32.12 11.35 -22.26
C ARG A 17 31.40 12.60 -22.77
N GLY A 18 30.87 12.57 -23.98
CA GLY A 18 30.27 13.72 -24.63
C GLY A 18 31.30 14.72 -25.20
N PRO A 19 30.85 15.64 -26.05
CA PRO A 19 31.70 16.66 -26.65
C PRO A 19 32.35 17.54 -25.58
N GLY A 20 33.67 17.68 -25.63
CA GLY A 20 34.41 18.50 -24.66
C GLY A 20 34.35 18.02 -23.21
N LEU A 21 34.01 16.73 -22.97
CA LEU A 21 33.76 16.17 -21.63
C LEU A 21 32.55 16.79 -20.92
N ALA A 22 31.63 17.41 -21.68
CA ALA A 22 30.45 18.06 -21.12
C ALA A 22 29.29 17.07 -20.83
N GLY A 23 29.44 15.79 -21.17
CA GLY A 23 28.35 14.81 -21.09
C GLY A 23 27.33 14.94 -22.23
N TRP A 24 26.26 14.15 -22.12
CA TRP A 24 25.17 14.08 -23.09
C TRP A 24 23.86 14.54 -22.46
N PRO A 25 23.18 15.56 -23.01
CA PRO A 25 21.92 16.07 -22.43
C PRO A 25 20.82 15.01 -22.39
N GLN A 26 20.86 14.02 -23.30
CA GLN A 26 19.88 12.93 -23.36
C GLN A 26 20.00 11.95 -22.18
N LEU A 27 21.15 11.91 -21.51
CA LEU A 27 21.37 11.05 -20.35
C LEU A 27 20.91 11.70 -19.05
N GLY A 28 20.42 12.95 -19.11
CA GLY A 28 20.03 13.72 -17.92
C GLY A 28 21.22 14.39 -17.27
N THR A 29 21.04 14.82 -16.02
CA THR A 29 22.04 15.57 -15.26
C THR A 29 22.35 14.93 -13.92
N ASP A 30 23.56 15.14 -13.42
CA ASP A 30 23.93 14.84 -12.04
C ASP A 30 23.30 15.83 -11.04
N ALA A 31 23.61 15.67 -9.75
CA ALA A 31 23.11 16.53 -8.68
C ALA A 31 23.60 17.99 -8.83
N GLU A 32 24.74 18.18 -9.51
CA GLU A 32 25.35 19.47 -9.78
C GLU A 32 24.83 20.11 -11.09
N GLY A 33 23.88 19.46 -11.77
CA GLY A 33 23.26 19.95 -13.01
C GLY A 33 24.11 19.76 -14.27
N ARG A 34 25.21 19.01 -14.21
CA ARG A 34 26.05 18.69 -15.37
C ARG A 34 25.47 17.50 -16.12
N HIS A 35 25.57 17.48 -17.44
CA HIS A 35 25.07 16.34 -18.20
C HIS A 35 25.88 15.07 -17.91
N LEU A 36 25.19 13.94 -17.82
CA LEU A 36 25.83 12.65 -17.57
C LEU A 36 26.60 12.15 -18.80
N THR A 37 27.71 11.47 -18.56
CA THR A 37 28.43 10.71 -19.59
C THR A 37 27.81 9.32 -19.77
N LEU A 38 28.12 8.59 -20.86
CA LEU A 38 27.62 7.22 -21.04
C LEU A 38 28.08 6.30 -19.92
N VAL A 39 29.31 6.46 -19.45
CA VAL A 39 29.88 5.66 -18.37
C VAL A 39 29.14 5.91 -17.05
N GLU A 40 28.85 7.17 -16.73
CA GLU A 40 28.11 7.54 -15.52
C GLU A 40 26.63 7.12 -15.61
N GLY A 41 26.00 7.35 -16.76
CA GLY A 41 24.62 6.94 -17.00
C GLY A 41 24.44 5.43 -16.88
N LEU A 42 25.36 4.64 -17.45
CA LEU A 42 25.34 3.18 -17.32
C LEU A 42 25.57 2.73 -15.87
N ALA A 43 26.54 3.33 -15.17
CA ALA A 43 26.79 3.01 -13.77
C ALA A 43 25.57 3.35 -12.88
N ALA A 44 24.91 4.48 -13.14
CA ALA A 44 23.68 4.86 -12.45
C ALA A 44 22.53 3.89 -12.75
N ALA A 45 22.34 3.50 -14.02
CA ALA A 45 21.33 2.55 -14.43
C ALA A 45 21.54 1.18 -13.78
N LEU A 46 22.76 0.65 -13.78
CA LEU A 46 23.08 -0.64 -13.15
C LEU A 46 22.81 -0.62 -11.64
N ARG A 47 23.16 0.47 -10.96
CA ARG A 47 22.85 0.64 -9.53
C ARG A 47 21.33 0.65 -9.29
N ARG A 48 20.59 1.40 -10.11
CA ARG A 48 19.14 1.48 -10.01
C ARG A 48 18.46 0.13 -10.28
N ILE A 49 18.98 -0.65 -11.22
CA ILE A 49 18.50 -2.01 -11.48
C ILE A 49 18.72 -2.88 -10.23
N GLY A 50 19.91 -2.85 -9.63
CA GLY A 50 20.19 -3.61 -8.40
C GLY A 50 19.30 -3.21 -7.22
N GLU A 51 19.01 -1.91 -7.06
CA GLU A 51 18.03 -1.43 -6.06
C GLU A 51 16.64 -2.01 -6.33
N LEU A 52 16.16 -1.95 -7.58
CA LEU A 52 14.84 -2.48 -7.96
C LEU A 52 14.77 -4.00 -7.79
N GLU A 53 15.84 -4.73 -8.08
CA GLU A 53 15.92 -6.17 -7.83
C GLU A 53 15.75 -6.46 -6.33
N GLY A 54 16.46 -5.72 -5.46
CA GLY A 54 16.31 -5.81 -4.01
C GLY A 54 14.88 -5.51 -3.54
N ASP A 55 14.27 -4.44 -4.03
CA ASP A 55 12.88 -4.09 -3.72
C ASP A 55 11.90 -5.21 -4.13
N THR A 56 12.12 -5.84 -5.29
CA THR A 56 11.27 -6.95 -5.74
C THR A 56 11.44 -8.21 -4.91
N GLU A 57 12.64 -8.48 -4.39
CA GLU A 57 12.87 -9.59 -3.47
C GLU A 57 12.18 -9.36 -2.13
N ALA A 58 12.28 -8.14 -1.58
CA ALA A 58 11.59 -7.75 -0.36
C ALA A 58 10.07 -7.90 -0.50
N LEU A 59 9.49 -7.37 -1.58
CA LEU A 59 8.05 -7.49 -1.84
C LEU A 59 7.60 -8.95 -1.97
N ARG A 60 8.42 -9.83 -2.58
CA ARG A 60 8.10 -11.26 -2.64
C ARG A 60 8.09 -11.92 -1.27
N ALA A 61 9.01 -11.52 -0.38
CA ALA A 61 9.03 -12.02 1.00
C ALA A 61 7.77 -11.60 1.76
N GLU A 62 7.39 -10.32 1.67
CA GLU A 62 6.16 -9.80 2.28
C GLU A 62 4.92 -10.53 1.77
N VAL A 63 4.82 -10.78 0.46
CA VAL A 63 3.71 -11.56 -0.12
C VAL A 63 3.70 -13.00 0.41
N ALA A 64 4.85 -13.62 0.63
CA ALA A 64 4.91 -14.97 1.18
C ALA A 64 4.44 -15.02 2.65
N GLU A 65 4.80 -14.03 3.44
CA GLU A 65 4.33 -13.85 4.82
C GLU A 65 2.81 -13.68 4.87
N LEU A 66 2.27 -12.71 4.11
CA LEU A 66 0.83 -12.47 4.03
C LEU A 66 0.03 -13.71 3.61
N ARG A 67 0.56 -14.52 2.68
CA ARG A 67 -0.09 -15.78 2.29
C ARG A 67 -0.14 -16.80 3.43
N THR A 68 0.89 -16.80 4.28
CA THR A 68 0.92 -17.66 5.48
C THR A 68 -0.10 -17.19 6.49
N GLU A 69 -0.14 -15.89 6.79
CA GLU A 69 -1.13 -15.28 7.69
C GLU A 69 -2.57 -15.51 7.22
N ILE A 70 -2.84 -15.36 5.92
CA ILE A 70 -4.16 -15.66 5.35
C ILE A 70 -4.53 -17.13 5.55
N SER A 71 -3.58 -18.05 5.34
CA SER A 71 -3.83 -19.49 5.53
C SER A 71 -4.14 -19.82 6.99
N GLU A 72 -3.47 -19.18 7.95
CA GLU A 72 -3.74 -19.32 9.39
C GLU A 72 -5.10 -18.74 9.78
N LEU A 73 -5.46 -17.59 9.21
CA LEU A 73 -6.77 -16.97 9.43
C LEU A 73 -7.90 -17.83 8.85
N GLU A 74 -7.71 -18.39 7.66
CA GLU A 74 -8.67 -19.31 7.04
C GLU A 74 -8.86 -20.57 7.88
N ALA A 75 -7.77 -21.15 8.43
CA ALA A 75 -7.86 -22.29 9.34
C ALA A 75 -8.65 -21.93 10.62
N THR A 76 -8.34 -20.79 11.23
CA THR A 76 -9.05 -20.29 12.42
C THR A 76 -10.54 -20.04 12.14
N ALA A 77 -10.85 -19.46 10.98
CA ALA A 77 -12.24 -19.22 10.55
C ALA A 77 -13.00 -20.53 10.33
N ALA A 78 -12.35 -21.55 9.76
CA ALA A 78 -12.94 -22.88 9.58
C ALA A 78 -13.20 -23.58 10.93
N GLU A 79 -12.28 -23.47 11.88
CA GLU A 79 -12.47 -23.99 13.25
C GLU A 79 -13.63 -23.28 13.95
N LEU A 80 -13.71 -21.96 13.86
CA LEU A 80 -14.82 -21.19 14.42
C LEU A 80 -16.16 -21.56 13.78
N ALA A 81 -16.20 -21.71 12.45
CA ALA A 81 -17.39 -22.14 11.73
C ALA A 81 -17.84 -23.54 12.17
N ALA A 82 -16.91 -24.47 12.38
CA ALA A 82 -17.21 -25.79 12.90
C ALA A 82 -17.77 -25.72 14.33
N GLU A 83 -17.20 -24.87 15.19
CA GLU A 83 -17.69 -24.67 16.57
C GLU A 83 -19.10 -24.09 16.61
N VAL A 84 -19.38 -23.09 15.77
CA VAL A 84 -20.73 -22.53 15.61
C VAL A 84 -21.70 -23.61 15.13
N GLY A 85 -21.34 -24.38 14.10
CA GLY A 85 -22.17 -25.50 13.63
C GLY A 85 -22.42 -26.56 14.70
N ARG A 86 -21.45 -26.83 15.59
CA ARG A 86 -21.67 -27.72 16.75
C ARG A 86 -22.61 -27.11 17.79
N LEU A 87 -22.52 -25.81 18.05
CA LEU A 87 -23.41 -25.11 18.98
C LEU A 87 -24.84 -25.05 18.44
N GLU A 88 -25.02 -24.79 17.15
CA GLU A 88 -26.31 -24.83 16.46
C GLU A 88 -26.88 -26.27 16.42
N GLY A 89 -26.04 -27.26 16.09
CA GLY A 89 -26.43 -28.67 16.09
C GLY A 89 -26.77 -29.21 17.49
N ARG A 90 -26.20 -28.59 18.55
CA ARG A 90 -26.69 -28.74 19.92
C ARG A 90 -27.92 -27.87 20.10
N ARG A 91 -29.07 -28.35 19.59
CA ARG A 91 -30.40 -27.86 19.98
C ARG A 91 -30.39 -27.61 21.49
N TRP A 92 -30.48 -26.34 21.87
CA TRP A 92 -30.23 -25.88 23.24
C TRP A 92 -30.99 -26.76 24.23
N PRO A 93 -30.35 -27.29 25.30
CA PRO A 93 -31.07 -28.09 26.27
C PRO A 93 -32.20 -27.24 26.87
N TRP A 94 -33.35 -27.87 27.09
CA TRP A 94 -34.45 -27.24 27.79
C TRP A 94 -33.94 -26.67 29.14
N PRO A 95 -34.29 -25.43 29.52
CA PRO A 95 -35.31 -24.57 28.92
C PRO A 95 -34.80 -23.54 27.90
N LEU A 96 -33.52 -23.55 27.52
CA LEU A 96 -32.95 -22.49 26.66
C LEU A 96 -33.47 -22.52 25.21
N SER A 97 -33.98 -23.67 24.74
CA SER A 97 -34.73 -23.76 23.47
C SER A 97 -36.06 -22.99 23.49
N LEU A 98 -36.56 -22.56 24.66
CA LEU A 98 -37.75 -21.69 24.75
C LEU A 98 -37.41 -20.22 24.48
N VAL A 99 -36.13 -19.84 24.53
CA VAL A 99 -35.66 -18.46 24.32
C VAL A 99 -35.39 -18.18 22.84
N GLU A 100 -35.38 -19.20 21.96
CA GLU A 100 -35.19 -19.03 20.51
C GLU A 100 -36.29 -18.17 19.86
N GLY A 101 -37.56 -18.36 20.24
CA GLY A 101 -38.66 -17.47 19.83
C GLY A 101 -38.57 -16.04 20.40
N PRO A 102 -38.30 -15.86 21.70
CA PRO A 102 -37.98 -14.55 22.30
C PRO A 102 -36.73 -13.87 21.71
N ALA A 103 -35.72 -14.61 21.26
CA ALA A 103 -34.50 -14.05 20.69
C ALA A 103 -34.74 -13.45 19.30
N GLU A 104 -35.59 -14.08 18.48
CA GLU A 104 -36.07 -13.48 17.22
C GLU A 104 -36.86 -12.19 17.49
N LEU A 105 -37.71 -12.18 18.54
CA LEU A 105 -38.42 -10.99 18.95
C LEU A 105 -37.45 -9.89 19.43
N ILE A 106 -36.45 -10.23 20.23
CA ILE A 106 -35.41 -9.30 20.71
C ILE A 106 -34.59 -8.78 19.53
N GLY A 107 -34.22 -9.62 18.56
CA GLY A 107 -33.54 -9.22 17.32
C GLY A 107 -34.39 -8.25 16.49
N ALA A 108 -35.69 -8.51 16.36
CA ALA A 108 -36.63 -7.59 15.70
C ALA A 108 -36.82 -6.29 16.47
N GLN A 109 -36.83 -6.32 17.81
CA GLN A 109 -36.86 -5.10 18.62
C GLN A 109 -35.54 -4.32 18.52
N LEU A 110 -34.39 -4.99 18.50
CA LEU A 110 -33.08 -4.36 18.32
C LEU A 110 -32.97 -3.70 16.96
N ALA A 111 -33.39 -4.39 15.88
CA ALA A 111 -33.40 -3.83 14.52
C ALA A 111 -34.33 -2.61 14.41
N ARG A 112 -35.47 -2.62 15.12
CA ARG A 112 -36.36 -1.45 15.23
C ARG A 112 -35.73 -0.30 16.02
N LEU A 113 -34.97 -0.61 17.07
CA LEU A 113 -34.23 0.37 17.87
C LEU A 113 -33.06 0.98 17.07
N GLU A 114 -32.36 0.16 16.30
CA GLU A 114 -31.27 0.57 15.42
C GLU A 114 -31.77 1.40 14.24
N ALA A 115 -32.97 1.10 13.71
CA ALA A 115 -33.63 1.93 12.71
C ALA A 115 -34.10 3.30 13.23
N LEU A 116 -34.25 3.45 14.55
CA LEU A 116 -34.57 4.72 15.22
C LEU A 116 -33.32 5.48 15.70
N LEU A 117 -32.16 4.82 15.69
CA LEU A 117 -30.87 5.40 16.05
C LEU A 117 -30.38 6.55 15.13
N PRO A 118 -30.76 6.64 13.82
CA PRO A 118 -30.39 7.77 12.98
C PRO A 118 -31.03 9.10 13.41
N ASP A 119 -32.10 9.06 14.20
CA ASP A 119 -32.92 10.22 14.58
C ASP A 119 -32.61 10.74 16.00
N LEU A 120 -31.50 10.31 16.62
CA LEU A 120 -31.03 10.87 17.88
C LEU A 120 -30.46 12.30 17.66
N PRO A 121 -31.09 13.36 18.20
CA PRO A 121 -30.57 14.71 18.11
C PRO A 121 -29.33 14.81 19.01
N GLY A 122 -28.15 14.74 18.40
CA GLY A 122 -26.89 14.87 19.13
C GLY A 122 -25.61 14.52 18.37
N ARG A 123 -25.69 13.85 17.22
CA ARG A 123 -24.48 13.55 16.40
C ARG A 123 -24.16 14.60 15.33
N ALA A 124 -25.12 15.45 14.94
CA ALA A 124 -24.91 16.48 13.92
C ALA A 124 -24.19 17.75 14.44
N GLU A 125 -24.19 18.02 15.74
CA GLU A 125 -23.57 19.24 16.30
C GLU A 125 -22.05 19.15 16.51
N ALA A 126 -21.45 17.96 16.48
CA ALA A 126 -20.00 17.81 16.65
C ALA A 126 -19.19 18.04 15.35
N ALA A 127 -19.85 18.20 14.19
CA ALA A 127 -19.18 18.31 12.89
C ALA A 127 -19.27 19.71 12.24
N SER A 128 -19.82 20.72 12.93
CA SER A 128 -19.87 22.09 12.40
C SER A 128 -19.41 23.13 13.43
N ALA A 129 -18.11 23.16 13.67
CA ALA A 129 -17.40 24.37 14.04
C ALA A 129 -16.05 24.37 13.30
N PRO A 130 -15.74 25.45 12.58
CA PRO A 130 -14.82 26.41 13.18
C PRO A 130 -15.33 27.85 13.04
N ASN A 131 -15.46 28.49 14.20
CA ASN A 131 -15.65 29.92 14.36
C ASN A 131 -14.33 30.64 14.01
N GLY A 132 -14.25 31.17 12.79
CA GLY A 132 -13.19 32.06 12.33
C GLY A 132 -13.71 33.48 12.16
N ARG A 133 -13.53 34.29 13.21
CA ARG A 133 -13.29 35.75 13.25
C ARG A 133 -13.60 36.55 11.97
N ASN A 134 -14.49 37.53 12.07
CA ASN A 134 -14.06 38.94 12.06
C ASN A 134 -15.21 39.92 12.34
N SER A 135 -14.86 40.88 13.18
CA SER A 135 -15.60 42.06 13.60
C SER A 135 -15.59 43.16 12.53
N GLU A 136 -16.55 44.08 12.67
CA GLU A 136 -16.44 45.52 12.39
C GLU A 136 -16.25 45.97 10.93
N ASN A 137 -17.35 46.49 10.34
CA ASN A 137 -17.44 47.89 9.93
C ASN A 137 -18.91 48.34 9.80
#